data_AF-A0A7C9PZ07-F1
#
_entry.id   AF-A0A7C9PZ07-F1
#
_cell.length_a   1.000
_cell.length_b   1.000
_cell.length_c   1.000
_cell.angle_alpha   90.00
_cell.angle_beta   90.00
_cell.angle_gamma   90.00
#
_symmetry.space_group_name_H-M   'P 1'
#
loop_
_entity.id
_entity.type
_entity.pdbx_description
1 polymer ?
#
loop_
_entity_poly.entity_id
_entity_poly.type
_entity_poly.pdbx_seq_one_letter_code
_entity_poly.pdbx_strand_id
1 'polypeptide(L)'
;DGTIGNSDMMPLWNQKLHKDFALHWDGLETSLTETTIAGAIGGNGATPKSVNIEGIQRVEDYILNFTPPKYPFEKDNALAERGSAIFDNNCASCHAFGGERTGTVIPIDEIGTDRHRLDMWTQEAVDAYKKFTKGYSWEFKELRKTDGYVAVALDGLWLRSPYLHNGSVPTLRDLLNKPEDRPAFFYRGIDEIDRDKVGFVSTVSEANSKKYFRFDTKLEGNSNSGHLYGTDLSSSEKDALVEFMKGL
;
A
#
# COMPACT_ATOMS: atom_id res chain seq x y z
N ASP A 1 -24.32 4.33 2.32
CA ASP A 1 -24.07 5.68 2.87
C ASP A 1 -23.42 6.62 1.87
N GLY A 2 -22.79 6.12 0.79
CA GLY A 2 -22.23 6.96 -0.27
C GLY A 2 -20.78 7.38 -0.03
N THR A 3 -20.13 6.84 1.01
CA THR A 3 -18.72 7.06 1.29
C THR A 3 -17.84 6.34 0.26
N ILE A 4 -16.67 6.90 -0.03
CA ILE A 4 -15.70 6.33 -0.97
C ILE A 4 -14.55 5.72 -0.17
N GLY A 5 -14.33 4.42 -0.35
CA GLY A 5 -13.31 3.64 0.37
C GLY A 5 -12.21 3.10 -0.52
N ASN A 6 -11.92 3.75 -1.64
CA ASN A 6 -11.02 3.16 -2.64
C ASN A 6 -9.61 2.96 -2.08
N SER A 7 -9.13 1.73 -2.11
CA SER A 7 -7.76 1.39 -1.75
C SER A 7 -7.31 0.14 -2.50
N ASP A 8 -6.04 0.10 -2.89
CA ASP A 8 -5.43 -1.10 -3.43
C ASP A 8 -5.17 -2.14 -2.33
N MET A 9 -4.96 -3.39 -2.72
CA MET A 9 -4.69 -4.45 -1.76
C MET A 9 -3.26 -4.34 -1.23
N MET A 10 -3.10 -4.37 0.09
CA MET A 10 -1.76 -4.42 0.70
C MET A 10 -1.12 -5.79 0.42
N PRO A 11 0.21 -5.84 0.20
CA PRO A 11 0.91 -7.10 -0.02
C PRO A 11 0.92 -7.96 1.26
N LEU A 12 0.74 -9.26 1.10
CA LEU A 12 0.62 -10.23 2.20
C LEU A 12 1.93 -10.98 2.50
N TRP A 13 3.08 -10.49 2.07
CA TRP A 13 4.36 -11.12 2.37
C TRP A 13 4.98 -10.56 3.66
N ASN A 14 5.93 -11.30 4.21
CA ASN A 14 6.76 -10.95 5.37
C ASN A 14 5.98 -10.49 6.60
N GLN A 15 4.75 -10.98 6.82
CA GLN A 15 3.91 -10.50 7.91
C GLN A 15 4.55 -10.73 9.30
N LYS A 16 5.45 -11.71 9.44
CA LYS A 16 6.25 -11.90 10.66
C LYS A 16 7.24 -10.76 10.92
N LEU A 17 7.81 -10.15 9.88
CA LEU A 17 8.70 -8.98 10.01
C LEU A 17 7.92 -7.70 10.29
N HIS A 18 6.65 -7.65 9.90
CA HIS A 18 5.73 -6.54 10.14
C HIS A 18 5.04 -6.65 11.50
N LYS A 19 5.57 -7.49 12.40
CA LYS A 19 5.03 -7.63 13.76
C LYS A 19 4.99 -6.25 14.43
N ASP A 20 3.88 -5.97 15.10
CA ASP A 20 3.61 -4.72 15.82
C ASP A 20 3.37 -3.49 14.91
N PHE A 21 3.30 -3.67 13.58
CA PHE A 21 2.87 -2.61 12.66
C PHE A 21 1.36 -2.41 12.73
N ALA A 22 0.92 -1.19 12.44
CA ALA A 22 -0.46 -0.94 12.09
C ALA A 22 -0.80 -1.59 10.73
N LEU A 23 -2.01 -2.11 10.62
CA LEU A 23 -2.53 -2.88 9.50
C LEU A 23 -3.71 -2.16 8.85
N HIS A 24 -4.01 -2.54 7.61
CA HIS A 24 -4.72 -1.73 6.63
C HIS A 24 -3.98 -0.42 6.30
N TRP A 25 -4.30 0.17 5.14
CA TRP A 25 -3.65 1.41 4.71
C TRP A 25 -3.80 2.54 5.72
N ASP A 26 -4.94 2.60 6.42
CA ASP A 26 -5.28 3.60 7.42
C ASP A 26 -4.88 3.21 8.84
N GLY A 27 -4.29 2.05 9.08
CA GLY A 27 -3.88 1.62 10.42
C GLY A 27 -5.05 1.33 11.35
N LEU A 28 -6.19 0.94 10.77
CA LEU A 28 -7.44 0.64 11.46
C LEU A 28 -7.29 -0.50 12.48
N GLU A 29 -6.30 -1.37 12.29
CA GLU A 29 -6.03 -2.54 13.12
C GLU A 29 -4.54 -2.65 13.49
N THR A 30 -4.24 -3.43 14.52
CA THR A 30 -2.86 -3.87 14.86
C THR A 30 -2.73 -5.38 15.04
N SER A 31 -3.85 -6.10 15.01
CA SER A 31 -3.88 -7.55 15.05
C SER A 31 -4.07 -8.11 13.65
N LEU A 32 -3.14 -8.96 13.22
CA LEU A 32 -3.23 -9.67 11.94
C LEU A 32 -4.50 -10.53 11.88
N THR A 33 -4.87 -11.12 13.02
CA THR A 33 -6.07 -11.95 13.12
C THR A 33 -7.35 -11.12 13.03
N GLU A 34 -7.44 -9.99 13.75
CA GLU A 34 -8.60 -9.10 13.63
C GLU A 34 -8.72 -8.55 12.20
N THR A 35 -7.59 -8.17 11.58
CA THR A 35 -7.50 -7.71 10.19
C THR A 35 -8.05 -8.76 9.21
N THR A 36 -7.64 -10.03 9.34
CA THR A 36 -8.09 -11.10 8.45
C THR A 36 -9.58 -11.39 8.61
N ILE A 37 -10.09 -11.36 9.85
CA ILE A 37 -11.53 -11.52 10.13
C ILE A 37 -12.32 -10.33 9.60
N ALA A 38 -11.82 -9.09 9.76
CA ALA A 38 -12.45 -7.89 9.22
C ALA A 38 -12.57 -7.98 7.68
N GLY A 39 -11.53 -8.46 7.01
CA GLY A 39 -11.57 -8.77 5.58
C GLY A 39 -12.60 -9.86 5.23
N ALA A 40 -12.72 -10.92 6.03
CA ALA A 40 -13.73 -11.97 5.81
C ALA A 40 -15.16 -11.44 5.98
N ILE A 41 -15.41 -10.58 6.97
CA ILE A 41 -16.73 -9.99 7.22
C ILE A 41 -17.06 -8.95 6.14
N GLY A 42 -16.21 -7.94 5.97
CA GLY A 42 -16.45 -6.80 5.09
C GLY A 42 -16.28 -7.11 3.60
N GLY A 43 -15.28 -7.92 3.24
CA GLY A 43 -14.96 -8.26 1.86
C GLY A 43 -15.70 -9.48 1.32
N ASN A 44 -15.88 -10.51 2.14
CA ASN A 44 -16.50 -11.78 1.71
C ASN A 44 -17.92 -12.00 2.24
N GLY A 45 -18.46 -11.06 3.04
CA GLY A 45 -19.81 -11.15 3.58
C GLY A 45 -19.99 -12.23 4.65
N ALA A 46 -18.91 -12.65 5.33
CA ALA A 46 -19.01 -13.61 6.42
C ALA A 46 -19.87 -13.05 7.56
N THR A 47 -20.77 -13.87 8.09
CA THR A 47 -21.48 -13.58 9.34
C THR A 47 -20.62 -14.04 10.52
N PRO A 48 -20.86 -13.55 11.75
CA PRO A 48 -20.12 -13.99 12.92
C PRO A 48 -20.22 -15.51 13.16
N LYS A 49 -21.32 -16.13 12.70
CA LYS A 49 -21.52 -17.57 12.82
C LYS A 49 -20.82 -18.40 11.74
N SER A 50 -20.35 -17.77 10.67
CA SER A 50 -19.73 -18.45 9.52
C SER A 50 -18.24 -18.15 9.38
N VAL A 51 -17.62 -17.41 10.31
CA VAL A 51 -16.18 -17.17 10.30
C VAL A 51 -15.45 -18.50 10.55
N ASN A 52 -14.64 -18.92 9.58
CA ASN A 52 -13.82 -20.13 9.67
C ASN A 52 -12.46 -19.82 10.32
N ILE A 53 -12.40 -19.87 11.64
CA ILE A 53 -11.20 -19.53 12.42
C ILE A 53 -10.01 -20.43 12.08
N GLU A 54 -10.22 -21.74 11.93
CA GLU A 54 -9.15 -22.67 11.55
C GLU A 54 -8.59 -22.39 10.15
N GLY A 55 -9.47 -22.03 9.21
CA GLY A 55 -9.08 -21.63 7.86
C GLY A 55 -8.27 -20.33 7.86
N ILE A 56 -8.69 -19.36 8.65
CA ILE A 56 -8.00 -18.08 8.85
C ILE A 56 -6.59 -18.32 9.42
N GLN A 57 -6.48 -19.10 10.50
CA GLN A 57 -5.18 -19.43 11.10
C GLN A 57 -4.23 -20.08 10.09
N ARG A 58 -4.73 -20.99 9.25
CA ARG A 58 -3.92 -21.64 8.21
C ARG A 58 -3.36 -20.64 7.19
N VAL A 59 -4.16 -19.64 6.80
CA VAL A 59 -3.72 -18.58 5.88
C VAL A 59 -2.71 -17.67 6.57
N GLU A 60 -2.95 -17.31 7.83
CA GLU A 60 -2.02 -16.52 8.65
C GLU A 60 -0.66 -17.20 8.78
N ASP A 61 -0.63 -18.48 9.13
CA ASP A 61 0.60 -19.27 9.24
C ASP A 61 1.43 -19.27 7.94
N TYR A 62 0.76 -19.25 6.80
CA TYR A 62 1.40 -19.13 5.48
C TYR A 62 1.98 -17.74 5.25
N ILE A 63 1.18 -16.68 5.41
CA ILE A 63 1.60 -15.30 5.08
C ILE A 63 2.64 -14.74 6.05
N LEU A 64 2.73 -15.29 7.28
CA LEU A 64 3.78 -14.93 8.24
C LEU A 64 5.18 -15.13 7.67
N ASN A 65 5.40 -16.20 6.89
CA ASN A 65 6.72 -16.54 6.36
C ASN A 65 6.81 -16.45 4.82
N PHE A 66 5.72 -16.06 4.15
CA PHE A 66 5.71 -15.88 2.71
C PHE A 66 6.57 -14.67 2.32
N THR A 67 7.66 -14.87 1.58
CA THR A 67 8.58 -13.79 1.21
C THR A 67 8.24 -13.22 -0.16
N PRO A 68 8.44 -11.91 -0.42
CA PRO A 68 8.30 -11.33 -1.75
C PRO A 68 9.24 -11.99 -2.75
N PRO A 69 8.85 -12.10 -4.03
CA PRO A 69 9.77 -12.50 -5.08
C PRO A 69 10.89 -11.45 -5.22
N LYS A 70 12.12 -11.91 -5.38
CA LYS A 70 13.25 -11.04 -5.71
C LYS A 70 13.04 -10.43 -7.09
N TYR A 71 13.51 -9.19 -7.28
CA TYR A 71 13.54 -8.56 -8.59
C TYR A 71 14.33 -9.42 -9.58
N PRO A 72 13.72 -9.87 -10.69
CA PRO A 72 14.30 -10.92 -11.53
C PRO A 72 15.27 -10.39 -12.59
N PHE A 73 15.37 -9.07 -12.78
CA PHE A 73 16.22 -8.47 -13.81
C PHE A 73 17.55 -7.97 -13.23
N GLU A 74 18.51 -7.77 -14.13
CA GLU A 74 19.79 -7.15 -13.78
C GLU A 74 19.58 -5.73 -13.23
N LYS A 75 20.40 -5.38 -12.24
CA LYS A 75 20.47 -4.06 -11.62
C LYS A 75 21.85 -3.45 -11.83
N ASP A 76 21.89 -2.13 -11.99
CA ASP A 76 23.12 -1.37 -11.90
C ASP A 76 23.49 -1.17 -10.43
N ASN A 77 24.44 -1.97 -9.95
CA ASN A 77 24.86 -1.94 -8.55
C ASN A 77 25.51 -0.60 -8.14
N ALA A 78 26.23 0.06 -9.04
CA ALA A 78 26.87 1.35 -8.74
C ALA A 78 25.84 2.48 -8.65
N LEU A 79 24.80 2.42 -9.49
CA LEU A 79 23.66 3.33 -9.40
C LEU A 79 22.81 3.05 -8.15
N ALA A 80 22.55 1.78 -7.82
CA ALA A 80 21.84 1.37 -6.61
C ALA A 80 22.58 1.78 -5.32
N GLU A 81 23.91 1.71 -5.28
CA GLU A 81 24.69 2.16 -4.12
C GLU A 81 24.51 3.67 -3.86
N ARG A 82 24.51 4.50 -4.92
CA ARG A 82 24.16 5.92 -4.82
C ARG A 82 22.73 6.13 -4.34
N GLY A 83 21.79 5.33 -4.85
CA GLY A 83 20.39 5.35 -4.44
C GLY A 83 20.18 4.99 -2.97
N SER A 84 20.97 4.06 -2.42
CA SER A 84 20.91 3.65 -1.02
C SER A 84 21.16 4.84 -0.08
N ALA A 85 22.20 5.64 -0.36
CA ALA A 85 22.50 6.81 0.45
C ALA A 85 21.37 7.86 0.41
N ILE A 86 20.69 8.01 -0.74
CA ILE A 86 19.53 8.90 -0.87
C ILE A 86 18.36 8.33 -0.04
N PHE A 87 18.10 7.03 -0.14
CA PHE A 87 17.05 6.36 0.61
C PHE A 87 17.23 6.50 2.12
N ASP A 88 18.44 6.26 2.62
CA ASP A 88 18.75 6.35 4.04
C ASP A 88 18.46 7.74 4.62
N ASN A 89 18.76 8.79 3.85
CA ASN A 89 18.59 10.17 4.28
C ASN A 89 17.16 10.71 4.14
N ASN A 90 16.35 10.16 3.22
CA ASN A 90 15.06 10.76 2.85
C ASN A 90 13.84 9.85 3.08
N CYS A 91 14.04 8.54 3.18
CA CYS A 91 12.95 7.56 3.13
C CYS A 91 12.98 6.58 4.30
N ALA A 92 14.17 6.20 4.76
CA ALA A 92 14.36 5.10 5.70
C ALA A 92 13.65 5.31 7.04
N SER A 93 13.54 6.53 7.55
CA SER A 93 12.84 6.82 8.81
C SER A 93 11.37 6.38 8.80
N CYS A 94 10.71 6.44 7.64
CA CYS A 94 9.32 6.03 7.46
C CYS A 94 9.21 4.61 6.86
N HIS A 95 10.15 4.18 6.04
CA HIS A 95 9.96 3.01 5.18
C HIS A 95 10.92 1.83 5.40
N ALA A 96 12.06 2.03 6.06
CA ALA A 96 13.00 0.94 6.31
C ALA A 96 12.55 0.14 7.54
N PHE A 97 12.78 -1.17 7.55
CA PHE A 97 12.60 -1.93 8.78
C PHE A 97 13.45 -1.34 9.91
N GLY A 98 12.81 -1.07 11.06
CA GLY A 98 13.46 -0.40 12.20
C GLY A 98 13.53 1.12 12.09
N GLY A 99 12.99 1.73 11.03
CA GLY A 99 12.78 3.17 10.93
C GLY A 99 11.84 3.68 12.02
N GLU A 100 12.06 4.92 12.49
CA GLU A 100 11.34 5.54 13.60
C GLU A 100 9.80 5.51 13.44
N ARG A 101 9.32 5.68 12.21
CA ARG A 101 7.89 5.79 11.87
C ARG A 101 7.40 4.61 11.05
N THR A 102 8.23 3.62 10.78
CA THR A 102 7.84 2.47 9.95
C THR A 102 6.79 1.62 10.62
N GLY A 103 5.74 1.30 9.87
CA GLY A 103 4.57 0.59 10.39
C GLY A 103 3.66 1.45 11.27
N THR A 104 3.91 2.75 11.39
CA THR A 104 3.07 3.68 12.16
C THR A 104 2.21 4.53 11.24
N VAL A 105 1.15 5.12 11.80
CA VAL A 105 0.24 6.01 11.08
C VAL A 105 0.87 7.39 10.95
N ILE A 106 0.97 7.89 9.72
CA ILE A 106 1.39 9.25 9.38
C ILE A 106 0.13 10.11 9.21
N PRO A 107 -0.02 11.22 9.96
CA PRO A 107 -1.21 12.07 9.89
C PRO A 107 -1.54 12.51 8.47
N ILE A 108 -2.84 12.56 8.13
CA ILE A 108 -3.31 12.91 6.78
C ILE A 108 -2.86 14.31 6.35
N ASP A 109 -2.80 15.26 7.29
CA ASP A 109 -2.37 16.64 7.05
C ASP A 109 -0.87 16.73 6.73
N GLU A 110 -0.08 15.73 7.15
CA GLU A 110 1.35 15.64 6.81
C GLU A 110 1.55 14.96 5.46
N ILE A 111 0.91 13.81 5.23
CA ILE A 111 1.14 13.02 4.01
C ILE A 111 0.40 13.59 2.79
N GLY A 112 -0.75 14.23 2.98
CA GLY A 112 -1.49 14.98 1.95
C GLY A 112 -2.05 14.16 0.78
N THR A 113 -2.12 12.83 0.90
CA THR A 113 -2.72 11.95 -0.12
C THR A 113 -4.25 11.98 -0.05
N ASP A 114 -4.93 11.30 -0.98
CA ASP A 114 -6.41 11.22 -0.99
C ASP A 114 -6.97 10.78 0.38
N ARG A 115 -7.96 11.51 0.92
CA ARG A 115 -8.49 11.28 2.27
C ARG A 115 -9.73 10.40 2.33
N HIS A 116 -10.32 10.01 1.20
CA HIS A 116 -11.63 9.35 1.18
C HIS A 116 -11.59 8.00 1.91
N ARG A 117 -10.56 7.17 1.67
CA ARG A 117 -10.40 5.88 2.35
C ARG A 117 -10.33 6.03 3.88
N LEU A 118 -9.66 7.08 4.36
CA LEU A 118 -9.61 7.42 5.77
C LEU A 118 -11.00 7.86 6.27
N ASP A 119 -11.63 8.82 5.60
CA ASP A 119 -12.90 9.43 6.02
C ASP A 119 -14.09 8.46 5.99
N MET A 120 -14.03 7.40 5.18
CA MET A 120 -15.04 6.34 5.16
C MET A 120 -15.22 5.68 6.53
N TRP A 121 -14.13 5.53 7.31
CA TRP A 121 -14.24 5.01 8.67
C TRP A 121 -14.57 6.13 9.64
N THR A 122 -15.73 6.02 10.28
CA THR A 122 -16.12 6.88 11.40
C THR A 122 -15.99 6.13 12.72
N GLN A 123 -16.03 6.85 13.84
CA GLN A 123 -16.04 6.21 15.16
C GLN A 123 -17.28 5.32 15.33
N GLU A 124 -18.42 5.74 14.80
CA GLU A 124 -19.67 4.96 14.82
C GLU A 124 -19.52 3.64 14.04
N ALA A 125 -18.82 3.66 12.91
CA ALA A 125 -18.55 2.44 12.14
C ALA A 125 -17.66 1.47 12.93
N VAL A 126 -16.61 1.97 13.57
CA VAL A 126 -15.73 1.18 14.47
C VAL A 126 -16.54 0.56 15.62
N ASP A 127 -17.37 1.37 16.29
CA ASP A 127 -18.20 0.91 17.40
C ASP A 127 -19.22 -0.14 16.95
N ALA A 128 -19.80 0.03 15.76
CA ALA A 128 -20.72 -0.94 15.16
C ALA A 128 -20.02 -2.27 14.87
N TYR A 129 -18.80 -2.25 14.32
CA TYR A 129 -18.01 -3.46 14.07
C TYR A 129 -17.66 -4.19 15.37
N LYS A 130 -17.16 -3.47 16.40
CA LYS A 130 -16.89 -4.07 17.71
C LYS A 130 -18.13 -4.69 18.35
N LYS A 131 -19.27 -4.00 18.23
CA LYS A 131 -20.57 -4.52 18.72
C LYS A 131 -21.00 -5.78 17.96
N PHE A 132 -20.79 -5.81 16.65
CA PHE A 132 -21.16 -6.94 15.79
C PHE A 132 -20.42 -8.23 16.17
N THR A 133 -19.16 -8.11 16.59
CA THR A 133 -18.32 -9.26 16.98
C THR A 133 -18.33 -9.57 18.48
N LYS A 134 -19.05 -8.79 19.29
CA LYS A 134 -19.03 -8.89 20.76
C LYS A 134 -19.48 -10.28 21.24
N GLY A 135 -18.73 -10.86 22.17
CA GLY A 135 -19.05 -12.14 22.80
C GLY A 135 -18.61 -13.37 22.01
N TYR A 136 -17.99 -13.19 20.85
CA TYR A 136 -17.25 -14.24 20.16
C TYR A 136 -15.81 -14.30 20.71
N SER A 137 -15.19 -15.48 20.67
CA SER A 137 -13.80 -15.65 21.14
C SER A 137 -12.77 -14.80 20.37
N TRP A 138 -13.15 -14.35 19.17
CA TRP A 138 -12.37 -13.56 18.24
C TRP A 138 -12.89 -12.11 18.11
N GLU A 139 -13.64 -11.62 19.11
CA GLU A 139 -14.17 -10.25 19.08
C GLU A 139 -13.10 -9.17 18.81
N PHE A 140 -13.46 -8.13 18.07
CA PHE A 140 -12.55 -7.02 17.78
C PHE A 140 -12.26 -6.18 19.02
N LYS A 141 -10.98 -6.07 19.38
CA LYS A 141 -10.48 -5.29 20.51
C LYS A 141 -9.60 -4.15 20.03
N GLU A 142 -8.84 -4.37 18.97
CA GLU A 142 -7.80 -3.48 18.47
C GLU A 142 -8.29 -2.53 17.36
N LEU A 143 -9.42 -2.85 16.73
CA LEU A 143 -10.08 -2.00 15.73
C LEU A 143 -10.23 -0.56 16.26
N ARG A 144 -9.76 0.43 15.50
CA ARG A 144 -9.77 1.83 15.93
C ARG A 144 -9.83 2.77 14.74
N LYS A 145 -10.42 3.94 14.97
CA LYS A 145 -10.32 5.06 14.05
C LYS A 145 -8.96 5.74 14.22
N THR A 146 -8.33 6.07 13.11
CA THR A 146 -7.06 6.81 13.02
C THR A 146 -7.25 8.11 12.24
N ASP A 147 -6.18 8.87 12.08
CA ASP A 147 -6.12 10.19 11.45
C ASP A 147 -5.18 10.24 10.23
N GLY A 148 -4.79 9.10 9.66
CA GLY A 148 -3.77 9.07 8.62
C GLY A 148 -3.58 7.73 7.92
N TYR A 149 -2.43 7.56 7.28
CA TYR A 149 -2.06 6.34 6.56
C TYR A 149 -0.73 5.75 7.06
N VAL A 150 -0.62 4.43 7.03
CA VAL A 150 0.55 3.69 7.50
C VAL A 150 1.74 3.92 6.57
N ALA A 151 2.88 4.30 7.14
CA ALA A 151 4.16 4.24 6.45
C ALA A 151 4.62 2.79 6.33
N VAL A 152 4.22 2.13 5.23
CA VAL A 152 4.52 0.71 5.01
C VAL A 152 6.01 0.46 4.78
N ALA A 153 6.52 -0.67 5.28
CA ALA A 153 7.83 -1.15 4.86
C ALA A 153 7.81 -1.47 3.35
N LEU A 154 8.91 -1.20 2.66
CA LEU A 154 9.00 -1.26 1.20
C LEU A 154 9.53 -2.60 0.65
N ASP A 155 9.38 -3.70 1.38
CA ASP A 155 9.88 -5.00 0.95
C ASP A 155 9.15 -5.55 -0.30
N GLY A 156 9.86 -5.95 -1.34
CA GLY A 156 9.24 -6.37 -2.61
C GLY A 156 8.52 -5.23 -3.35
N LEU A 157 8.92 -3.97 -3.14
CA LEU A 157 8.25 -2.78 -3.70
C LEU A 157 8.06 -2.81 -5.22
N TRP A 158 8.98 -3.46 -5.93
CA TRP A 158 8.98 -3.52 -7.39
C TRP A 158 7.70 -4.12 -7.98
N LEU A 159 6.99 -4.96 -7.22
CA LEU A 159 5.75 -5.63 -7.65
C LEU A 159 4.48 -5.00 -7.03
N ARG A 160 4.61 -3.89 -6.29
CA ARG A 160 3.50 -3.23 -5.59
C ARG A 160 2.85 -2.09 -6.37
N SER A 161 3.17 -1.95 -7.66
CA SER A 161 2.54 -0.96 -8.53
C SER A 161 1.07 -1.31 -8.79
N PRO A 162 0.15 -0.33 -8.90
CA PRO A 162 0.39 1.12 -8.77
C PRO A 162 0.56 1.56 -7.30
N TYR A 163 1.23 2.70 -7.10
CA TYR A 163 1.63 3.22 -5.79
C TYR A 163 0.60 4.18 -5.17
N LEU A 164 0.82 4.49 -3.88
CA LEU A 164 -0.13 5.10 -2.94
C LEU A 164 -1.26 4.14 -2.52
N HIS A 165 -1.97 4.47 -1.44
CA HIS A 165 -3.01 3.59 -0.89
C HIS A 165 -4.14 3.30 -1.88
N ASN A 166 -4.42 4.19 -2.83
CA ASN A 166 -5.49 4.08 -3.83
C ASN A 166 -4.99 3.65 -5.22
N GLY A 167 -3.69 3.32 -5.35
CA GLY A 167 -3.10 2.89 -6.61
C GLY A 167 -3.22 3.95 -7.71
N SER A 168 -3.01 5.23 -7.38
CA SER A 168 -3.22 6.38 -8.27
C SER A 168 -1.95 6.85 -8.99
N VAL A 169 -0.78 6.28 -8.67
CA VAL A 169 0.49 6.59 -9.33
C VAL A 169 1.07 5.33 -9.97
N PRO A 170 1.26 5.28 -11.30
CA PRO A 170 1.53 4.02 -11.99
C PRO A 170 2.94 3.46 -11.78
N THR A 171 3.94 4.29 -11.48
CA THR A 171 5.34 3.82 -11.36
C THR A 171 6.07 4.52 -10.21
N LEU A 172 7.14 3.93 -9.67
CA LEU A 172 7.96 4.57 -8.63
C LEU A 172 8.58 5.86 -9.15
N ARG A 173 9.03 5.85 -10.40
CA ARG A 173 9.64 7.02 -11.00
C ARG A 173 8.66 8.18 -11.15
N ASP A 174 7.38 7.89 -11.43
CA ASP A 174 6.33 8.91 -11.47
C ASP A 174 5.96 9.40 -10.06
N LEU A 175 6.03 8.55 -9.02
CA LEU A 175 5.78 8.96 -7.63
C LEU A 175 6.77 10.03 -7.15
N LEU A 176 8.01 9.95 -7.61
CA LEU A 176 9.05 10.94 -7.34
C LEU A 176 8.88 12.25 -8.13
N ASN A 177 7.85 12.39 -8.98
CA ASN A 177 7.51 13.68 -9.58
C ASN A 177 6.55 14.46 -8.69
N LYS A 178 6.56 15.79 -8.84
CA LYS A 178 5.55 16.65 -8.20
C LYS A 178 4.16 16.24 -8.70
N PRO A 179 3.10 16.33 -7.88
CA PRO A 179 1.76 15.88 -8.26
C PRO A 179 1.27 16.39 -9.62
N GLU A 180 1.57 17.64 -9.96
CA GLU A 180 1.21 18.27 -11.25
C GLU A 180 1.86 17.61 -12.47
N ASP A 181 2.98 16.91 -12.28
CA ASP A 181 3.74 16.21 -13.32
C ASP A 181 3.47 14.69 -13.32
N ARG A 182 2.63 14.18 -12.40
CA ARG A 182 2.23 12.76 -12.35
C ARG A 182 1.18 12.48 -13.44
N PRO A 183 1.13 11.25 -14.00
CA PRO A 183 0.12 10.90 -15.00
C PRO A 183 -1.31 11.13 -14.47
N ALA A 184 -2.07 11.99 -15.14
CA ALA A 184 -3.47 12.27 -14.78
C ALA A 184 -4.40 11.10 -15.12
N PHE A 185 -4.02 10.27 -16.10
CA PHE A 185 -4.70 9.03 -16.45
C PHE A 185 -3.67 7.99 -16.92
N PHE A 186 -3.99 6.72 -16.71
CA PHE A 186 -3.18 5.59 -17.16
C PHE A 186 -4.04 4.32 -17.26
N TYR A 187 -3.48 3.22 -17.74
CA TYR A 187 -4.19 1.96 -17.93
C TYR A 187 -3.71 0.89 -16.95
N ARG A 188 -4.65 0.11 -16.40
CA ARG A 188 -4.41 -0.98 -15.45
C ARG A 188 -4.79 -2.34 -16.06
N GLY A 189 -4.06 -3.38 -15.67
CA GLY A 189 -4.33 -4.78 -16.01
C GLY A 189 -3.34 -5.42 -16.98
N ILE A 190 -2.24 -4.73 -17.27
CA ILE A 190 -1.05 -5.25 -17.95
C ILE A 190 -0.11 -5.84 -16.90
N ASP A 191 0.44 -7.01 -17.19
CA ASP A 191 1.36 -7.79 -16.34
C ASP A 191 2.83 -7.69 -16.79
N GLU A 192 3.13 -6.79 -17.73
CA GLU A 192 4.48 -6.43 -18.14
C GLU A 192 5.07 -5.34 -17.23
N ILE A 193 6.32 -5.51 -16.82
CA ILE A 193 7.02 -4.57 -15.93
C ILE A 193 7.78 -3.52 -16.75
N ASP A 194 7.54 -2.24 -16.45
CA ASP A 194 8.41 -1.15 -16.84
C ASP A 194 9.65 -1.16 -15.93
N ARG A 195 10.77 -1.61 -16.48
CA ARG A 195 12.02 -1.79 -15.73
C ARG A 195 12.70 -0.46 -15.38
N ASP A 196 12.47 0.59 -16.14
CA ASP A 196 13.14 1.87 -15.96
C ASP A 196 12.39 2.69 -14.91
N LYS A 197 11.06 2.70 -14.98
CA LYS A 197 10.22 3.43 -14.04
C LYS A 197 9.83 2.65 -12.79
N VAL A 198 9.96 1.33 -12.83
CA VAL A 198 9.53 0.36 -11.80
C VAL A 198 8.04 0.48 -11.52
N GLY A 199 7.28 -0.37 -12.22
CA GLY A 199 5.85 -0.55 -12.10
C GLY A 199 5.33 -1.38 -13.26
N PHE A 200 4.02 -1.52 -13.38
CA PHE A 200 3.43 -2.15 -14.57
C PHE A 200 3.37 -1.14 -15.73
N VAL A 201 3.59 -1.61 -16.96
CA VAL A 201 3.38 -0.79 -18.16
C VAL A 201 1.95 -0.26 -18.14
N SER A 202 1.79 1.07 -18.24
CA SER A 202 0.51 1.74 -17.99
C SER A 202 0.06 2.68 -19.12
N THR A 203 0.79 2.70 -20.24
CA THR A 203 0.56 3.59 -21.39
C THR A 203 -0.21 2.92 -22.53
N VAL A 204 -0.45 1.62 -22.44
CA VAL A 204 -1.13 0.82 -23.46
C VAL A 204 -2.60 0.65 -23.10
N SER A 205 -3.50 1.11 -23.97
CA SER A 205 -4.96 1.03 -23.74
C SER A 205 -5.57 -0.32 -24.10
N GLU A 206 -4.93 -1.06 -25.00
CA GLU A 206 -5.34 -2.39 -25.44
C GLU A 206 -4.16 -3.19 -25.99
N ALA A 207 -4.16 -4.50 -25.74
CA ALA A 207 -3.23 -5.45 -26.35
C ALA A 207 -3.89 -6.83 -26.43
N ASN A 208 -3.54 -7.62 -27.45
CA ASN A 208 -4.09 -8.98 -27.66
C ASN A 208 -5.63 -9.03 -27.56
N SER A 209 -6.31 -8.04 -28.16
CA SER A 209 -7.78 -7.89 -28.11
C SER A 209 -8.38 -7.66 -26.71
N LYS A 210 -7.56 -7.48 -25.66
CA LYS A 210 -7.98 -7.09 -24.32
C LYS A 210 -7.87 -5.57 -24.19
N LYS A 211 -8.97 -4.92 -23.80
CA LYS A 211 -8.96 -3.51 -23.38
C LYS A 211 -8.60 -3.41 -21.91
N TYR A 212 -7.72 -2.49 -21.58
CA TYR A 212 -7.27 -2.25 -20.22
C TYR A 212 -8.11 -1.16 -19.54
N PHE A 213 -8.16 -1.20 -18.22
CA PHE A 213 -8.98 -0.28 -17.45
C PHE A 213 -8.32 1.10 -17.40
N ARG A 214 -8.98 2.13 -17.94
CA ARG A 214 -8.50 3.52 -17.83
C ARG A 214 -8.76 4.03 -16.41
N PHE A 215 -7.69 4.24 -15.65
CA PHE A 215 -7.71 4.91 -14.36
C PHE A 215 -7.62 6.43 -14.57
N ASP A 216 -8.50 7.19 -13.92
CA ASP A 216 -8.56 8.65 -14.00
C ASP A 216 -8.42 9.24 -12.60
N THR A 217 -7.33 9.98 -12.37
CA THR A 217 -6.96 10.54 -11.06
C THR A 217 -7.79 11.75 -10.66
N LYS A 218 -8.59 12.29 -11.59
CA LYS A 218 -9.49 13.43 -11.35
C LYS A 218 -10.83 13.01 -10.76
N LEU A 219 -11.12 11.72 -10.72
CA LEU A 219 -12.32 11.19 -10.07
C LEU A 219 -12.15 11.21 -8.55
N GLU A 220 -13.27 11.36 -7.85
CA GLU A 220 -13.32 11.37 -6.39
C GLU A 220 -12.77 10.05 -5.81
N GLY A 221 -11.87 10.14 -4.82
CA GLY A 221 -11.15 8.99 -4.25
C GLY A 221 -9.92 8.52 -5.02
N ASN A 222 -9.65 9.07 -6.21
CA ASN A 222 -8.55 8.65 -7.07
C ASN A 222 -7.39 9.66 -7.12
N SER A 223 -7.36 10.65 -6.21
CA SER A 223 -6.32 11.68 -6.25
C SER A 223 -4.93 11.06 -6.15
N ASN A 224 -4.02 11.53 -7.01
CA ASN A 224 -2.60 11.18 -7.05
C ASN A 224 -1.72 12.22 -6.34
N SER A 225 -2.30 13.07 -5.48
CA SER A 225 -1.62 14.10 -4.70
C SER A 225 -0.92 13.54 -3.47
N GLY A 226 -0.18 14.39 -2.76
CA GLY A 226 0.49 14.04 -1.52
C GLY A 226 1.77 13.25 -1.71
N HIS A 227 2.38 12.86 -0.60
CA HIS A 227 3.67 12.19 -0.55
C HIS A 227 4.73 12.94 -1.39
N LEU A 228 5.09 14.14 -0.93
CA LEU A 228 5.99 15.05 -1.64
C LEU A 228 7.49 14.74 -1.44
N TYR A 229 7.79 13.70 -0.65
CA TYR A 229 9.15 13.25 -0.39
C TYR A 229 9.86 12.80 -1.68
N GLY A 230 11.08 13.28 -1.89
CA GLY A 230 11.88 12.98 -3.07
C GLY A 230 11.52 13.77 -4.34
N THR A 231 10.51 14.65 -4.30
CA THR A 231 10.06 15.39 -5.48
C THR A 231 11.07 16.45 -5.97
N ASP A 232 11.86 17.00 -5.05
CA ASP A 232 12.90 18.01 -5.35
C ASP A 232 14.26 17.41 -5.76
N LEU A 233 14.39 16.08 -5.75
CA LEU A 233 15.59 15.40 -6.25
C LEU A 233 15.80 15.70 -7.74
N SER A 234 17.06 15.75 -8.17
CA SER A 234 17.40 15.79 -9.60
C SER A 234 16.96 14.51 -10.30
N SER A 235 16.84 14.54 -11.64
CA SER A 235 16.46 13.33 -12.38
C SER A 235 17.41 12.16 -12.11
N SER A 236 18.73 12.41 -12.09
CA SER A 236 19.72 11.37 -11.82
C SER A 236 19.65 10.79 -10.41
N GLU A 237 19.27 11.60 -9.42
CA GLU A 237 19.05 11.13 -8.06
C GLU A 237 17.78 10.27 -7.96
N LYS A 238 16.72 10.65 -8.68
CA LYS A 238 15.49 9.84 -8.77
C LYS A 238 15.77 8.50 -9.43
N ASP A 239 16.54 8.49 -10.52
CA ASP A 239 16.90 7.26 -11.23
C ASP A 239 17.78 6.36 -10.34
N ALA A 240 18.72 6.93 -9.57
CA ALA A 240 19.51 6.20 -8.59
C ALA A 240 18.65 5.59 -7.47
N LEU A 241 17.74 6.38 -6.91
CA LEU A 241 16.83 5.93 -5.86
C LEU A 241 15.91 4.80 -6.36
N VAL A 242 15.34 4.93 -7.56
CA VAL A 242 14.53 3.87 -8.20
C VAL A 242 15.36 2.60 -8.40
N GLU A 243 16.60 2.71 -8.86
CA GLU A 243 17.49 1.55 -9.04
C GLU A 243 17.75 0.80 -7.73
N PHE A 244 17.99 1.54 -6.64
CA PHE A 244 18.09 0.97 -5.30
C PHE A 244 16.81 0.24 -4.88
N MET A 245 15.66 0.90 -5.05
CA MET A 245 14.34 0.39 -4.65
C MET A 245 13.88 -0.85 -5.41
N LYS A 246 14.46 -1.17 -6.59
CA LYS A 246 14.28 -2.47 -7.25
C LYS A 246 14.70 -3.64 -6.34
N GLY A 247 15.67 -3.41 -5.45
CA GLY A 247 16.27 -4.44 -4.60
C GLY A 247 15.63 -4.66 -3.24
N LEU A 248 14.64 -3.84 -2.87
CA LEU A 248 13.96 -3.93 -1.57
C LEU A 248 12.98 -5.10 -1.52
#